data_AF-A0A191WFP1-F1
#
_entry.id   AF-A0A191WFP1-F1
#
_cell.length_a   1.000
_cell.length_b   1.000
_cell.length_c   1.000
_cell.angle_alpha   90.00
_cell.angle_beta   90.00
_cell.angle_gamma   90.00
#
_symmetry.space_group_name_H-M   'P 1'
#
loop_
_entity.id
_entity.type
_entity.pdbx_description
1 polymer ?
#
loop_
_entity_poly.entity_id
_entity_poly.type
_entity_poly.pdbx_seq_one_letter_code
_entity_poly.pdbx_strand_id
1 'polypeptide(L)'
;MTDHSEDPNAVQDAPLMEQNDRTVDDALDGIVVQTQADLSRSPGLNARELLAQRLDDAGIVLDEGRFEDLLRRASSTSATSDLQPGTDL
;
A
#
# COMPACT_ATOMS: atom_id res chain seq x y z
N MET A 1 45.83 43.20 -8.50
CA MET A 1 45.33 42.39 -7.37
C MET A 1 44.05 41.75 -7.84
N THR A 2 44.13 40.45 -8.09
CA THR A 2 43.02 39.52 -8.34
C THR A 2 42.15 39.46 -7.09
N ASP A 3 40.83 39.52 -7.22
CA ASP A 3 39.99 38.39 -6.81
C ASP A 3 38.61 38.49 -7.48
N HIS A 4 38.26 37.41 -8.15
CA HIS A 4 37.02 37.13 -8.81
C HIS A 4 36.43 36.00 -7.98
N SER A 5 35.30 36.23 -7.31
CA SER A 5 34.56 35.18 -6.65
C SER A 5 33.07 35.40 -6.92
N GLU A 6 32.70 35.08 -8.16
CA GLU A 6 31.39 34.50 -8.46
C GLU A 6 31.31 33.16 -7.69
N ASP A 7 30.27 32.94 -6.89
CA ASP A 7 29.23 31.95 -7.21
C ASP A 7 28.24 31.75 -6.03
N PRO A 8 26.91 31.79 -6.30
CA PRO A 8 25.87 31.42 -5.36
C PRO A 8 25.82 29.90 -5.19
N ASN A 9 26.71 29.35 -4.36
CA ASN A 9 26.80 27.91 -4.17
C ASN A 9 25.81 27.41 -3.10
N ALA A 10 24.67 26.96 -3.60
CA ALA A 10 23.97 25.74 -3.23
C ALA A 10 23.79 25.43 -1.73
N VAL A 11 22.55 25.58 -1.28
CA VAL A 11 21.89 24.44 -0.64
C VAL A 11 20.60 24.23 -1.41
N GLN A 12 20.56 23.13 -2.15
CA GLN A 12 19.36 22.69 -2.83
C GLN A 12 18.26 22.53 -1.78
N ASP A 13 17.18 23.29 -1.90
CA ASP A 13 15.89 22.92 -1.31
C ASP A 13 15.43 21.64 -2.04
N ALA A 14 16.04 20.51 -1.68
CA ALA A 14 15.42 19.23 -1.96
C ALA A 14 14.11 19.21 -1.16
N PRO A 15 12.95 18.96 -1.78
CA PRO A 15 11.71 18.93 -1.03
C PRO A 15 11.85 17.84 0.04
N LEU A 16 11.72 18.24 1.31
CA LEU A 16 11.54 17.30 2.41
C LEU A 16 10.30 16.49 2.07
N MET A 17 10.50 15.23 1.67
CA MET A 17 9.44 14.26 1.43
C MET A 17 8.81 13.89 2.78
N GLU A 18 8.13 14.83 3.42
CA GLU A 18 7.19 14.58 4.52
C GLU A 18 5.87 14.01 3.96
N GLN A 19 5.97 13.18 2.91
CA GLN A 19 4.91 12.39 2.29
C GLN A 19 4.86 10.94 2.83
N ASN A 20 5.74 10.56 3.77
CA ASN A 20 6.26 9.19 3.82
C ASN A 20 5.39 8.11 4.51
N ASP A 21 4.44 8.43 5.38
CA ASP A 21 3.64 7.35 6.04
C ASP A 21 2.24 7.21 5.45
N ARG A 22 1.55 8.32 5.22
CA ARG A 22 0.16 8.32 4.73
C ARG A 22 0.04 7.73 3.32
N THR A 23 1.04 7.98 2.47
CA THR A 23 1.08 7.44 1.11
C THR A 23 1.37 5.94 1.08
N VAL A 24 2.16 5.45 2.04
CA VAL A 24 2.43 4.03 2.20
C VAL A 24 1.18 3.32 2.71
N ASP A 25 0.48 3.86 3.70
CA ASP A 25 -0.78 3.30 4.18
C ASP A 25 -1.86 3.22 3.10
N ASP A 26 -2.02 4.28 2.30
CA ASP A 26 -2.95 4.30 1.16
C ASP A 26 -2.57 3.23 0.10
N ALA A 27 -1.27 3.03 -0.15
CA ALA A 27 -0.78 2.00 -1.06
C ALA A 27 -1.05 0.58 -0.51
N LEU A 28 -0.84 0.36 0.79
CA LEU A 28 -1.11 -0.91 1.45
C LEU A 28 -2.61 -1.27 1.39
N ASP A 29 -3.49 -0.29 1.61
CA ASP A 29 -4.93 -0.48 1.49
C ASP A 29 -5.33 -0.87 0.07
N GLY A 30 -4.75 -0.22 -0.94
CA GLY A 30 -4.95 -0.58 -2.34
C GLY A 30 -4.50 -2.01 -2.66
N ILE A 31 -3.34 -2.42 -2.13
CA ILE A 31 -2.81 -3.79 -2.28
C ILE A 31 -3.74 -4.82 -1.65
N VAL A 32 -4.27 -4.56 -0.45
CA VAL A 32 -5.23 -5.45 0.23
C VAL A 32 -6.50 -5.62 -0.59
N VAL A 33 -7.09 -4.53 -1.09
CA VAL A 33 -8.32 -4.58 -1.92
C VAL A 33 -8.10 -5.38 -3.21
N GLN A 34 -6.97 -5.19 -3.88
CA GLN A 34 -6.65 -5.96 -5.09
C GLN A 34 -6.44 -7.45 -4.78
N THR A 35 -5.73 -7.75 -3.70
CA THR A 35 -5.51 -9.13 -3.23
C THR A 35 -6.85 -9.82 -2.92
N GLN A 36 -7.77 -9.15 -2.23
CA GLN A 36 -9.13 -9.66 -1.97
C GLN A 36 -9.91 -9.95 -3.26
N ALA A 37 -9.84 -9.05 -4.24
CA ALA A 37 -10.54 -9.19 -5.50
C ALA A 37 -10.00 -10.39 -6.31
N ASP A 38 -8.69 -10.58 -6.33
CA ASP A 38 -8.03 -11.69 -7.01
C ASP A 38 -8.36 -13.02 -6.33
N LEU A 39 -8.33 -13.08 -4.99
CA LEU A 39 -8.74 -14.27 -4.21
C LEU A 39 -10.22 -14.62 -4.42
N SER A 40 -11.08 -13.62 -4.51
CA SER A 40 -12.52 -13.82 -4.78
C SER A 40 -12.76 -14.37 -6.19
N ARG A 41 -11.93 -13.98 -7.18
CA ARG A 41 -12.01 -14.47 -8.57
C ARG A 41 -11.41 -15.86 -8.73
N SER A 42 -10.40 -16.21 -7.93
CA SER A 42 -9.70 -17.47 -8.01
C SER A 42 -9.37 -17.99 -6.60
N PRO A 43 -10.31 -18.73 -5.96
CA PRO A 43 -10.16 -19.17 -4.57
C PRO A 43 -9.05 -20.22 -4.36
N GLY A 44 -8.39 -20.67 -5.43
CA GLY A 44 -7.22 -21.54 -5.35
C GLY A 44 -5.88 -20.80 -5.22
N LEU A 45 -5.89 -19.47 -5.26
CA LEU A 45 -4.67 -18.67 -5.08
C LEU A 45 -4.25 -18.64 -3.60
N ASN A 46 -2.95 -18.74 -3.36
CA ASN A 46 -2.39 -18.59 -2.03
C ASN A 46 -2.36 -17.10 -1.66
N ALA A 47 -3.19 -16.69 -0.70
CA ALA A 47 -3.29 -15.31 -0.24
C ALA A 47 -1.94 -14.73 0.24
N ARG A 48 -1.11 -15.56 0.89
CA ARG A 48 0.20 -15.13 1.39
C ARG A 48 1.16 -14.81 0.26
N GLU A 49 1.27 -15.73 -0.71
CA GLU A 49 2.16 -15.56 -1.86
C GLU A 49 1.72 -14.37 -2.73
N LEU A 50 0.41 -14.23 -2.95
CA LEU A 50 -0.14 -13.12 -3.71
C LEU A 50 0.13 -11.77 -3.04
N LEU A 51 -0.14 -11.66 -1.73
CA LEU A 51 0.13 -10.42 -0.99
C LEU A 51 1.62 -10.08 -0.97
N ALA A 52 2.48 -11.08 -0.75
CA ALA A 52 3.93 -10.89 -0.76
C ALA A 52 4.42 -10.38 -2.13
N GLN A 53 3.94 -10.96 -3.23
CA GLN A 53 4.29 -10.51 -4.58
C GLN A 53 3.86 -9.05 -4.82
N ARG A 54 2.65 -8.67 -4.38
CA ARG A 54 2.15 -7.30 -4.56
C ARG A 54 2.96 -6.26 -3.78
N LEU A 55 3.41 -6.61 -2.58
CA LEU A 55 4.27 -5.74 -1.78
C LEU A 55 5.65 -5.59 -2.41
N ASP A 56 6.22 -6.66 -2.95
CA ASP A 56 7.50 -6.64 -3.68
C ASP A 56 7.40 -5.83 -4.97
N ASP A 57 6.33 -6.00 -5.76
CA ASP A 57 6.06 -5.22 -6.97
C ASP A 57 5.96 -3.71 -6.67
N ALA A 58 5.46 -3.36 -5.49
CA ALA A 58 5.35 -1.98 -5.02
C ALA A 58 6.63 -1.47 -4.33
N GLY A 59 7.65 -2.33 -4.15
CA GLY A 59 8.88 -2.01 -3.44
C GLY A 59 8.69 -1.75 -1.94
N ILE A 60 7.63 -2.30 -1.34
CA ILE A 60 7.26 -2.07 0.07
C ILE A 60 7.76 -3.25 0.91
N VAL A 61 8.66 -2.95 1.85
CA VAL A 61 9.14 -3.91 2.85
C VAL A 61 8.39 -3.67 4.16
N LEU A 62 7.77 -4.72 4.69
CA LEU A 62 7.05 -4.70 5.96
C LEU A 62 7.70 -5.64 6.96
N ASP A 63 7.52 -5.34 8.24
CA ASP A 63 7.76 -6.33 9.29
C ASP A 63 6.71 -7.45 9.23
N GLU A 64 7.08 -8.62 9.76
CA GLU A 64 6.22 -9.81 9.76
C GLU A 64 4.87 -9.56 10.45
N GLY A 65 4.83 -8.75 11.51
CA GLY A 65 3.59 -8.45 12.22
C GLY A 65 2.60 -7.68 11.35
N ARG A 66 3.07 -6.62 10.71
CA ARG A 66 2.28 -5.82 9.77
C ARG A 66 1.87 -6.61 8.54
N PHE A 67 2.76 -7.49 8.04
CA PHE A 67 2.42 -8.41 6.96
C PHE A 67 1.29 -9.36 7.34
N GLU A 68 1.35 -10.00 8.52
CA GLU A 68 0.29 -10.89 9.02
C GLU A 68 -1.05 -10.18 9.20
N ASP A 69 -1.04 -8.93 9.66
CA ASP A 69 -2.27 -8.15 9.78
C ASP A 69 -2.89 -7.82 8.42
N LEU A 70 -2.09 -7.46 7.42
CA LEU A 70 -2.56 -7.28 6.04
C LEU A 70 -3.05 -8.59 5.42
N LEU A 71 -2.37 -9.71 5.68
CA LEU A 71 -2.79 -11.03 5.22
C LEU A 71 -4.14 -11.42 5.79
N ARG A 72 -4.35 -11.17 7.09
CA ARG A 72 -5.65 -11.37 7.75
C ARG A 72 -6.72 -10.51 7.13
N ARG A 73 -6.44 -9.23 6.86
CA ARG A 73 -7.38 -8.32 6.17
C ARG A 73 -7.69 -8.81 4.75
N ALA A 74 -6.70 -9.24 3.99
CA ALA A 74 -6.87 -9.70 2.61
C ALA A 74 -7.63 -11.03 2.51
N SER A 75 -7.45 -11.90 3.50
CA SER A 75 -8.12 -13.22 3.57
C SER A 75 -9.51 -13.13 4.20
N SER A 76 -9.71 -12.15 5.09
CA SER A 76 -11.02 -11.79 5.61
C SER A 76 -11.75 -11.01 4.52
N THR A 77 -12.36 -11.73 3.59
CA THR A 77 -13.45 -11.18 2.77
C THR A 77 -14.56 -10.81 3.74
N SER A 78 -14.49 -9.61 4.33
CA SER A 78 -15.54 -9.11 5.18
C SER A 78 -16.81 -9.17 4.35
N ALA A 79 -17.73 -10.01 4.80
CA ALA A 79 -19.07 -10.12 4.32
C ALA A 79 -19.77 -8.76 4.48
N THR A 80 -19.52 -7.82 3.57
CA THR A 80 -20.46 -6.75 3.25
C THR A 80 -21.54 -7.33 2.33
N SER A 81 -22.14 -8.43 2.78
CA SER A 81 -23.27 -9.09 2.14
C SER A 81 -24.24 -9.62 3.21
N ASP A 82 -24.37 -8.89 4.32
CA ASP A 82 -25.36 -9.18 5.37
C ASP A 82 -26.12 -7.92 5.81
N LEU A 83 -26.58 -7.14 4.83
CA LEU A 83 -27.64 -6.12 5.01
C LEU A 83 -28.50 -6.10 3.74
N GLN A 84 -29.24 -7.19 3.51
CA GLN A 84 -30.57 -7.06 2.90
C GLN A 84 -31.59 -7.06 4.04
N PRO A 85 -32.39 -6.00 4.16
CA PRO A 85 -33.83 -6.25 4.18
C PRO A 85 -34.58 -5.19 3.36
N GLY A 86 -35.45 -5.65 2.45
CA GLY A 86 -36.33 -4.74 1.71
C GLY A 86 -36.94 -5.35 0.45
N THR A 87 -37.53 -6.55 0.59
CA THR A 87 -38.67 -6.89 -0.25
C THR A 87 -39.80 -5.97 0.19
N ASP A 88 -40.05 -4.90 -0.55
CA ASP A 88 -41.33 -4.20 -0.47
C ASP A 88 -42.11 -4.53 -1.74
N LEU A 89 -43.33 -5.02 -1.50
CA LEU A 89 -44.30 -5.60 -2.43
C LEU A 89 -44.97 -4.54 -3.30
#